data_AF-A0A4V3A3H9-F1
#
_entry.id   AF-A0A4V3A3H9-F1
#
_cell.length_a   1.000
_cell.length_b   1.000
_cell.length_c   1.000
_cell.angle_alpha   90.00
_cell.angle_beta   90.00
_cell.angle_gamma   90.00
#
_symmetry.space_group_name_H-M   'P 1'
#
loop_
_entity.id
_entity.type
_entity.pdbx_description
1 polymer ?
#
loop_
_entity_poly.entity_id
_entity_poly.type
_entity_poly.pdbx_seq_one_letter_code
_entity_poly.pdbx_strand_id
1 'polypeptide(L)'
;MIKKYTTTVKAEVFDGSEEMRSRYPIRYFPKSDWLSEHWVLDIPIPYDSFPYPANLFKGQVLVTRPDGTVVNMDPYDFGKLFPEAEK
;
A
#
# COMPACT_ATOMS: atom_id res chain seq x y z
N MET A 1 -18.32 12.56 -25.15
CA MET A 1 -16.86 12.68 -25.30
C MET A 1 -16.20 11.98 -24.12
N ILE A 2 -15.40 10.94 -24.34
CA ILE A 2 -14.70 10.21 -23.27
C ILE A 2 -13.36 10.89 -23.01
N LYS A 3 -13.08 11.28 -21.77
CA LYS A 3 -11.76 11.77 -21.36
C LYS A 3 -10.88 10.59 -20.96
N LYS A 4 -9.65 10.56 -21.47
CA LYS A 4 -8.62 9.58 -21.09
C LYS A 4 -7.58 10.27 -20.22
N TYR A 5 -7.11 9.58 -19.19
CA TYR A 5 -6.05 10.03 -18.31
C TYR A 5 -4.99 8.93 -18.24
N THR A 6 -3.72 9.33 -18.30
CA THR A 6 -2.57 8.41 -18.19
C THR A 6 -1.69 8.92 -17.05
N THR A 7 -1.18 7.99 -16.24
CA THR A 7 -0.27 8.32 -15.14
C THR A 7 0.75 7.20 -14.96
N THR A 8 1.91 7.55 -14.41
CA THR A 8 2.95 6.59 -14.01
C THR A 8 2.96 6.52 -12.50
N VAL A 9 3.03 5.32 -11.95
CA VAL A 9 3.12 5.08 -10.52
C VAL A 9 4.45 4.40 -10.19
N LYS A 10 4.90 4.56 -8.96
CA LYS A 10 5.98 3.74 -8.39
C LYS A 10 5.33 2.59 -7.61
N ALA A 11 5.85 1.38 -7.74
CA ALA A 11 5.35 0.21 -7.03
C ALA A 11 6.50 -0.54 -6.36
N GLU A 12 6.30 -0.97 -5.11
CA GLU A 12 7.26 -1.80 -4.35
C GLU A 12 6.52 -2.89 -3.59
N VAL A 13 7.07 -4.10 -3.52
CA VAL A 13 6.50 -5.20 -2.72
C VAL A 13 6.82 -4.96 -1.25
N PHE A 14 5.80 -5.00 -0.40
CA PHE A 14 5.95 -4.86 1.03
C PHE A 14 6.60 -6.10 1.65
N ASP A 15 7.77 -5.91 2.26
CA ASP A 15 8.57 -6.98 2.87
C ASP A 15 8.53 -6.96 4.42
N GLY A 16 7.96 -5.91 5.02
CA GLY A 16 7.92 -5.71 6.47
C GLY A 16 9.23 -5.24 7.09
N SER A 17 10.25 -4.92 6.28
CA SER A 17 11.55 -4.45 6.75
C SER A 17 11.47 -3.10 7.45
N GLU A 18 12.42 -2.82 8.34
CA GLU A 18 12.54 -1.50 8.97
C GLU A 18 12.83 -0.41 7.93
N GLU A 19 13.63 -0.74 6.92
CA GLU A 19 13.95 0.17 5.83
C GLU A 19 12.68 0.61 5.10
N MET A 20 11.82 -0.34 4.70
CA MET A 20 10.57 0.01 4.04
C MET A 20 9.64 0.81 4.96
N ARG A 21 9.54 0.43 6.24
CA ARG A 21 8.76 1.20 7.23
C ARG A 21 9.27 2.62 7.46
N SER A 22 10.54 2.90 7.21
CA SER A 22 11.10 4.26 7.31
C SER A 22 10.77 5.15 6.11
N ARG A 23 10.41 4.55 4.96
CA ARG A 23 10.13 5.26 3.69
C ARG A 23 8.64 5.52 3.46
N TYR A 24 7.77 4.80 4.15
CA TYR A 24 6.32 4.83 3.97
C TYR A 24 5.61 5.13 5.29
N PRO A 25 4.38 5.67 5.27
CA PRO A 25 3.60 5.91 6.48
C PRO A 25 3.06 4.60 7.04
N ILE A 26 3.92 3.75 7.59
CA ILE A 26 3.58 2.41 8.07
C ILE A 26 3.72 2.35 9.58
N ARG A 27 2.63 1.99 10.26
CA ARG A 27 2.64 1.69 11.68
C ARG A 27 2.84 0.20 11.90
N TYR A 28 3.80 -0.13 12.75
CA TYR A 28 4.07 -1.50 13.17
C TYR A 28 3.48 -1.76 14.56
N PHE A 29 2.71 -2.83 14.67
CA PHE A 29 2.21 -3.35 15.92
C PHE A 29 2.99 -4.63 16.23
N PRO A 30 3.90 -4.59 17.22
CA PRO A 30 4.64 -5.78 17.62
C PRO A 30 3.66 -6.87 18.04
N LYS A 31 4.03 -8.11 17.75
CA LYS A 31 3.28 -9.30 18.16
C LYS A 31 2.94 -9.21 19.66
N SER A 32 1.67 -9.37 19.99
CA SER A 32 1.22 -9.53 21.38
C SER A 32 0.75 -10.97 21.59
N ASP A 33 0.49 -11.36 22.82
CA ASP A 33 0.08 -12.73 23.18
C ASP A 33 -1.19 -13.22 22.44
N TRP A 34 -1.93 -12.31 21.80
CA TRP A 34 -3.22 -12.58 21.15
C TRP A 34 -3.27 -12.24 19.65
N LEU A 35 -2.24 -11.60 19.09
CA LEU A 35 -2.21 -11.17 17.69
C LEU A 35 -0.82 -11.38 17.09
N SER A 36 -0.78 -11.87 15.85
CA SER A 36 0.42 -11.89 15.00
C SER A 36 1.03 -10.49 14.85
N GLU A 37 2.25 -10.40 14.34
CA GLU A 37 2.78 -9.12 13.86
C GLU A 37 1.77 -8.49 12.88
N HIS A 38 1.42 -7.22 13.11
CA HIS A 38 0.49 -6.50 12.25
C HIS A 38 1.10 -5.19 11.79
N TRP A 39 1.00 -4.92 10.49
CA TRP A 39 1.37 -3.64 9.89
C TRP A 39 0.14 -2.96 9.33
N VAL A 40 0.23 -1.65 9.31
CA VAL A 40 -0.85 -0.76 8.91
C VAL A 40 -0.26 0.32 8.04
N LEU A 41 -0.89 0.58 6.90
CA LEU A 41 -0.63 1.78 6.12
C LEU A 41 -1.52 2.93 6.64
N ASP A 42 -0.90 3.95 7.23
CA ASP A 42 -1.55 5.16 7.73
C ASP A 42 -1.78 6.13 6.57
N ILE A 43 -2.92 6.01 5.90
CA ILE A 43 -3.32 6.90 4.82
C ILE A 43 -4.44 7.85 5.27
N PRO A 44 -4.32 9.16 4.98
CA PRO A 44 -5.43 10.08 5.19
C PRO A 44 -6.54 9.74 4.19
N ILE A 45 -7.62 9.12 4.67
CA ILE A 45 -8.81 8.89 3.85
C ILE A 45 -9.62 10.20 3.87
N PRO A 46 -10.02 10.78 2.72
CA PRO A 46 -10.71 12.06 2.64
C PRO A 46 -12.18 12.04 3.14
N TYR A 47 -12.57 11.05 3.94
CA TYR A 47 -13.89 10.93 4.55
C TYR A 47 -13.78 10.66 6.06
N ASP A 48 -14.69 11.26 6.83
CA ASP A 48 -14.89 11.14 8.30
C ASP A 48 -15.12 9.71 8.83
N SER A 49 -14.98 8.69 7.99
CA SER A 49 -14.86 7.32 8.44
C SER A 49 -13.48 7.15 9.07
N PHE A 50 -13.44 7.23 10.40
CA PHE A 50 -12.64 6.43 11.35
C PHE A 50 -11.32 5.89 10.76
N PRO A 51 -10.12 6.16 11.31
CA PRO A 51 -8.88 5.66 10.71
C PRO A 51 -9.03 4.15 10.59
N TYR A 52 -9.32 3.66 9.39
CA TYR A 52 -9.29 2.25 9.08
C TYR A 52 -7.86 2.05 8.63
N PRO A 53 -6.98 1.69 9.56
CA PRO A 53 -5.65 1.28 9.17
C PRO A 53 -5.78 0.23 8.09
N ALA A 54 -5.32 0.50 6.87
CA ALA A 54 -5.34 -0.50 5.82
C ALA A 54 -4.32 -1.56 6.25
N ASN A 55 -4.83 -2.73 6.66
CA ASN A 55 -3.97 -3.85 7.04
C ASN A 55 -3.00 -4.13 5.90
N LEU A 56 -1.73 -4.20 6.28
CA LEU A 56 -0.64 -4.40 5.35
C LEU A 56 0.01 -5.75 5.64
N PHE A 57 0.01 -6.61 4.64
CA PHE A 57 0.57 -7.96 4.70
C PHE A 57 1.80 -8.05 3.81
N LYS A 58 2.81 -8.80 4.27
CA LYS A 58 3.99 -9.10 3.45
C LYS A 58 3.56 -9.69 2.12
N GLY A 59 4.17 -9.23 1.03
CA GLY A 59 3.83 -9.59 -0.33
C GLY A 59 2.83 -8.65 -1.01
N GLN A 60 2.06 -7.84 -0.28
CA GLN A 60 1.22 -6.81 -0.91
C GLN A 60 2.07 -5.74 -1.61
N VAL A 61 1.47 -5.06 -2.59
CA VAL A 61 2.17 -4.03 -3.37
C VAL A 61 1.80 -2.65 -2.85
N LEU A 62 2.80 -1.84 -2.49
CA LEU A 62 2.64 -0.42 -2.18
C LEU A 62 2.77 0.38 -3.47
N VAL A 63 1.71 1.08 -3.84
CA VAL A 63 1.65 1.92 -5.04
C VAL A 63 1.67 3.38 -4.65
N THR A 64 2.71 4.10 -5.06
CA THR A 64 2.85 5.55 -4.87
C THR A 64 2.46 6.29 -6.15
N ARG A 65 1.43 7.13 -6.03
CA ARG A 65 0.94 8.01 -7.10
C ARG A 65 1.83 9.25 -7.25
N PRO A 66 1.76 9.97 -8.39
CA PRO A 66 2.55 11.19 -8.59
C PRO A 66 2.31 12.31 -7.57
N ASP A 67 1.15 12.31 -6.92
CA ASP A 67 0.80 13.27 -5.86
C ASP A 67 1.38 12.87 -4.48
N GLY A 68 2.14 11.78 -4.41
CA GLY A 68 2.73 11.25 -3.18
C GLY A 68 1.80 10.33 -2.39
N THR A 69 0.53 10.18 -2.81
CA THR A 69 -0.41 9.27 -2.14
C THR A 69 0.05 7.83 -2.30
N VAL A 70 0.03 7.08 -1.19
CA VAL A 70 0.35 5.66 -1.16
C VAL A 70 -0.93 4.86 -0.95
N VAL A 71 -1.09 3.77 -1.69
CA VAL A 71 -2.15 2.78 -1.44
C VAL A 71 -1.53 1.39 -1.41
N ASN A 72 -2.09 0.49 -0.61
CA ASN A 72 -1.75 -0.93 -0.71
C ASN A 72 -2.69 -1.63 -1.70
N MET A 73 -2.17 -2.62 -2.40
CA MET A 73 -2.90 -3.39 -3.41
C MET A 73 -2.56 -4.87 -3.25
N ASP A 74 -3.56 -5.72 -3.48
CA ASP A 74 -3.32 -7.15 -3.59
C ASP A 74 -2.44 -7.44 -4.83
N PRO A 75 -1.47 -8.37 -4.77
CA PRO A 75 -0.62 -8.68 -5.91
C PRO A 75 -1.38 -9.10 -7.16
N TYR A 76 -2.50 -9.82 -6.98
CA TYR A 76 -3.34 -10.25 -8.10
C TYR A 76 -4.01 -9.06 -8.81
N ASP A 77 -4.51 -8.10 -8.03
CA ASP A 77 -5.11 -6.88 -8.58
C ASP A 77 -4.05 -5.99 -9.23
N PHE A 78 -2.85 -5.92 -8.65
CA PHE A 78 -1.73 -5.18 -9.22
C PHE A 78 -1.31 -5.74 -10.58
N GLY A 79 -1.10 -7.05 -10.71
CA GLY A 79 -0.73 -7.68 -11.99
C GLY A 79 -1.81 -7.52 -13.07
N LYS A 80 -3.09 -7.49 -12.69
CA LYS A 80 -4.19 -7.19 -13.63
C LYS A 80 -4.21 -5.75 -14.11
N LEU A 81 -3.91 -4.80 -13.23
CA LEU A 81 -3.97 -3.37 -13.52
C LEU A 81 -2.70 -2.86 -14.21
N PHE A 82 -1.55 -3.50 -13.94
CA PHE A 82 -0.24 -3.14 -14.46
C PHE A 82 0.48 -4.37 -15.06
N PRO A 83 -0.09 -5.04 -16.08
CA PRO A 83 0.46 -6.26 -16.66
C PRO A 83 1.86 -6.08 -17.28
N GLU A 84 2.26 -4.85 -17.58
CA GLU A 84 3.60 -4.49 -18.04
C GLU A 84 4.68 -4.58 -16.96
N ALA A 85 4.31 -4.58 -15.66
CA ALA A 85 5.26 -4.63 -14.55
C ALA A 85 5.83 -6.03 -14.29
N GLU A 86 5.25 -7.08 -14.87
CA GLU A 86 5.68 -8.49 -14.72
C GLU A 86 6.58 -8.97 -15.89
N LYS A 87 6.99 -8.08 -16.79
CA LYS A 87 7.88 -8.38 -17.93
C LYS A 87 9.34 -8.07 -17.64
#